data_AF-A0A1W1UD00-F1
#
_entry.id   AF-A0A1W1UD00-F1
#
_cell.length_a   1.000
_cell.length_b   1.000
_cell.length_c   1.000
_cell.angle_alpha   90.00
_cell.angle_beta   90.00
_cell.angle_gamma   90.00
#
_symmetry.space_group_name_H-M   'P 1'
#
loop_
_entity.id
_entity.type
_entity.pdbx_description
1 polymer ?
#
loop_
_entity_poly.entity_id
_entity_poly.type
_entity_poly.pdbx_seq_one_letter_code
_entity_poly.pdbx_strand_id
1 'polypeptide(L)'
;DLKLINSAVELITEIFMQNNNTQIVISGSRTPIELVKQRFNMLEYKHLVYVLECLSNTSNKIRNIKNYLITSLYNSIFTIDYYYQAEANNDLGELSLHAFRKRRVYPDECGQLA
;
A
#
# COMPACT_ATOMS: atom_id res chain seq x y z
N ASP A 1 11.49 1.71 8.82
CA ASP A 1 12.79 2.42 8.73
C ASP A 1 12.52 3.94 8.73
N LEU A 2 13.04 4.67 9.73
CA LEU A 2 12.83 6.12 9.86
C LEU A 2 13.35 6.91 8.65
N LYS A 3 14.40 6.42 7.97
CA LYS A 3 14.96 7.09 6.79
C LYS A 3 14.00 7.11 5.61
N LEU A 4 13.28 6.01 5.41
CA LEU A 4 12.30 5.89 4.33
C LEU A 4 11.09 6.80 4.59
N ILE A 5 10.63 6.88 5.84
CA ILE A 5 9.54 7.78 6.23
C ILE A 5 9.94 9.23 6.00
N ASN A 6 11.11 9.66 6.46
CA ASN A 6 11.60 11.02 6.22
C ASN A 6 11.67 11.34 4.73
N SER A 7 12.16 10.40 3.92
CA SER A 7 12.25 10.57 2.47
C SER A 7 10.86 10.70 1.80
N ALA A 8 9.84 10.00 2.29
CA ALA A 8 8.47 10.15 1.83
C ALA A 8 7.88 11.52 2.22
N VAL A 9 8.18 12.00 3.43
CA VAL A 9 7.77 13.34 3.87
C VAL A 9 8.40 14.43 3.01
N GLU A 10 9.68 14.30 2.65
CA GLU A 10 10.34 15.24 1.72
C GLU A 10 9.63 15.29 0.36
N LEU A 11 9.19 14.14 -0.17
CA LEU A 11 8.40 14.10 -1.42
C LEU A 11 7.03 14.77 -1.28
N ILE A 12 6.37 14.60 -0.14
CA ILE A 12 5.11 15.28 0.17
C ILE A 12 5.34 16.80 0.18
N THR A 13 6.37 17.26 0.89
CA THR A 13 6.74 18.69 0.94
C THR A 13 7.03 19.23 -0.47
N GLU A 14 7.74 18.47 -1.30
CA GLU A 14 8.03 18.86 -2.67
C GLU A 14 6.75 19.10 -3.50
N ILE A 15 5.72 18.25 -3.33
CA ILE A 15 4.40 18.44 -3.97
C ILE A 15 3.75 19.74 -3.51
N PHE A 16 3.81 20.06 -2.22
CA PHE A 16 3.22 21.28 -1.68
C PHE A 16 3.94 22.56 -2.15
N MET A 17 5.25 22.48 -2.42
CA MET A 17 6.05 23.60 -2.92
C MET A 17 5.80 23.95 -4.40
N GLN A 18 5.17 23.08 -5.18
CA GLN A 18 4.87 23.34 -6.59
C GLN A 18 3.87 24.51 -6.78
N ASN A 19 3.99 25.26 -7.87
CA ASN A 19 3.04 26.33 -8.19
C ASN A 19 1.66 25.79 -8.55
N ASN A 20 0.58 26.43 -8.09
CA ASN A 20 -0.79 25.94 -8.28
C ASN A 20 -1.24 25.82 -9.75
N ASN A 21 -0.58 26.52 -10.69
CA ASN A 21 -0.85 26.41 -12.12
C ASN A 21 -0.16 25.20 -12.80
N THR A 22 0.55 24.37 -12.04
CA THR A 22 1.26 23.20 -12.58
C THR A 22 0.36 21.98 -12.74
N GLN A 23 0.77 21.09 -13.64
CA GLN A 23 0.18 19.77 -13.80
C GLN A 23 1.26 18.72 -13.66
N ILE A 24 0.93 17.61 -13.01
CA ILE A 24 1.81 16.44 -12.93
C ILE A 24 1.09 15.20 -13.47
N VAL A 25 1.85 14.22 -13.92
CA VAL A 25 1.29 12.96 -14.43
C VAL A 25 1.11 12.00 -13.26
N ILE A 26 -0.12 11.58 -13.01
CA ILE A 26 -0.45 10.55 -12.03
C ILE A 26 -1.17 9.42 -12.75
N SER A 27 -0.68 8.19 -12.59
CA SER A 27 -1.24 7.00 -13.25
C SER A 27 -1.44 7.15 -14.78
N GLY A 28 -0.57 7.93 -15.44
CA GLY A 28 -0.63 8.20 -16.88
C GLY A 28 -1.54 9.37 -17.30
N SER A 29 -2.26 10.01 -16.37
CA SER A 29 -3.12 11.16 -16.65
C SER A 29 -2.57 12.47 -16.07
N ARG A 30 -2.72 13.58 -16.82
CA ARG A 30 -2.35 14.92 -16.33
C ARG A 30 -3.35 15.38 -15.28
N THR A 31 -2.84 15.61 -14.08
CA THR A 31 -3.62 16.00 -12.91
C THR A 31 -3.17 17.40 -12.46
N PRO A 32 -4.10 18.36 -12.25
CA PRO A 32 -3.76 19.65 -11.66
C PRO A 32 -3.13 19.46 -10.28
N ILE A 33 -2.04 20.18 -10.00
CA ILE A 33 -1.31 20.00 -8.74
C ILE A 33 -2.17 20.33 -7.52
N GLU A 34 -3.13 21.25 -7.65
CA GLU A 34 -4.03 21.62 -6.55
C GLU A 34 -4.85 20.41 -6.08
N LEU A 35 -5.33 19.58 -7.01
CA LEU A 35 -6.04 18.35 -6.68
C LEU A 35 -5.11 17.32 -6.00
N VAL A 36 -3.85 17.28 -6.43
CA VAL A 36 -2.82 16.44 -5.81
C VAL A 36 -2.55 16.91 -4.37
N LYS A 37 -2.38 18.22 -4.15
CA LYS A 37 -2.18 18.80 -2.81
C LYS A 37 -3.37 18.53 -1.90
N GLN A 38 -4.60 18.72 -2.39
CA GLN A 38 -5.82 18.39 -1.64
C GLN A 38 -5.83 16.93 -1.20
N ARG A 39 -5.43 16.01 -2.09
CA ARG A 39 -5.33 14.59 -1.77
C ARG A 39 -4.21 14.29 -0.79
N PHE A 40 -3.04 14.87 -1.00
CA PHE A 40 -1.89 14.70 -0.11
C PHE A 40 -2.18 15.22 1.31
N ASN A 41 -3.05 16.23 1.44
CA ASN A 41 -3.50 16.73 2.74
C ASN A 41 -4.37 15.73 3.52
N MET A 42 -4.90 14.69 2.86
CA MET A 42 -5.65 13.60 3.49
C MET A 42 -4.75 12.41 3.88
N LEU A 43 -3.44 12.50 3.66
CA LEU A 43 -2.52 11.44 4.06
C LEU A 43 -2.46 11.32 5.58
N GLU A 44 -2.30 10.09 6.02
CA GLU A 44 -2.23 9.68 7.42
C GLU A 44 -1.08 8.69 7.54
N TYR A 45 -0.65 8.39 8.76
CA TYR A 45 0.43 7.44 9.00
C TYR A 45 0.20 6.08 8.32
N LYS A 46 -1.03 5.55 8.35
CA LYS A 46 -1.39 4.27 7.70
C LYS A 46 -1.10 4.26 6.19
N HIS A 47 -1.30 5.39 5.52
CA HIS A 47 -1.04 5.52 4.08
C HIS A 47 0.45 5.39 3.76
N LEU A 48 1.31 5.99 4.60
CA LEU A 48 2.76 5.88 4.47
C LEU A 48 3.23 4.43 4.70
N VAL A 49 2.73 3.77 5.74
CA VAL A 49 3.06 2.37 6.05
C VAL A 49 2.69 1.47 4.87
N TYR A 50 1.45 1.58 4.36
CA TYR A 50 0.97 0.83 3.20
C TYR A 50 1.86 1.01 1.96
N VAL A 51 2.26 2.25 1.64
CA VAL A 51 3.13 2.52 0.48
C VAL A 51 4.51 1.89 0.66
N LEU A 52 5.06 1.93 1.88
CA LEU A 52 6.35 1.31 2.18
C LEU A 52 6.30 -0.22 2.13
N GLU A 53 5.18 -0.83 2.56
CA GLU A 53 4.93 -2.27 2.39
C GLU A 53 4.84 -2.67 0.91
N CYS A 54 4.11 -1.89 0.11
CA CYS A 54 4.05 -2.10 -1.34
C CYS A 54 5.45 -2.01 -1.98
N LEU A 55 6.27 -1.05 -1.52
CA LEU A 55 7.63 -0.88 -2.00
C LEU A 55 8.51 -2.08 -1.64
N SER A 56 8.44 -2.59 -0.40
CA SER A 56 9.23 -3.75 0.04
C SER A 56 8.81 -5.05 -0.65
N ASN A 57 7.52 -5.19 -0.97
CA ASN A 57 6.96 -6.39 -1.60
C ASN A 57 7.11 -6.40 -3.13
N THR A 58 7.62 -5.31 -3.71
CA THR A 58 7.84 -5.23 -5.16
C THR A 58 9.10 -6.03 -5.54
N SER A 59 8.91 -7.13 -6.27
CA SER A 59 10.00 -7.97 -6.77
C SER A 59 10.72 -7.42 -8.01
N ASN A 60 10.10 -6.49 -8.72
CA ASN A 60 10.61 -5.90 -9.96
C ASN A 60 11.37 -4.60 -9.73
N LYS A 61 12.42 -4.35 -10.52
CA LYS A 61 13.15 -3.07 -10.47
C LYS A 61 12.25 -1.90 -10.86
N ILE A 62 12.05 -0.97 -9.94
CA ILE A 62 11.34 0.29 -10.19
C ILE A 62 12.26 1.25 -10.94
N ARG A 63 11.94 1.56 -12.20
CA ARG A 63 12.76 2.44 -13.07
C ARG A 63 12.69 3.91 -12.66
N ASN A 64 11.52 4.36 -12.21
CA ASN A 64 11.29 5.73 -11.76
C ASN A 64 10.69 5.72 -10.35
N ILE A 65 11.56 5.62 -9.35
CA ILE A 65 11.17 5.46 -7.95
C ILE A 65 10.38 6.66 -7.43
N LYS A 66 10.72 7.87 -7.86
CA LYS A 66 10.03 9.09 -7.44
C LYS A 66 8.57 9.10 -7.94
N ASN A 67 8.36 8.83 -9.23
CA ASN A 67 7.01 8.79 -9.77
C ASN A 67 6.17 7.64 -9.18
N TYR A 68 6.80 6.50 -8.90
CA TYR A 68 6.17 5.40 -8.18
C TYR A 68 5.67 5.88 -6.81
N LEU A 69 6.53 6.48 -5.98
CA LEU A 69 6.15 6.93 -4.64
C LEU A 69 5.05 7.99 -4.66
N ILE A 70 5.15 9.01 -5.53
CA ILE A 70 4.13 10.04 -5.65
C ILE A 70 2.78 9.43 -6.08
N THR A 71 2.79 8.53 -7.06
CA THR A 71 1.57 7.86 -7.54
C THR A 71 0.97 6.94 -6.47
N SER A 72 1.81 6.17 -5.77
CA SER A 72 1.37 5.28 -4.69
C SER A 72 0.79 6.05 -3.51
N LEU A 73 1.44 7.14 -3.08
CA LEU A 73 0.92 8.03 -2.04
C LEU A 73 -0.42 8.63 -2.45
N TYR A 74 -0.52 9.15 -3.68
CA TYR A 74 -1.78 9.70 -4.19
C TYR A 74 -2.93 8.69 -4.20
N ASN A 75 -2.66 7.43 -4.57
CA ASN A 75 -3.68 6.39 -4.65
C ASN A 75 -3.99 5.73 -3.30
N SER A 76 -3.06 5.76 -2.35
CA SER A 76 -3.15 5.06 -1.06
C SER A 76 -4.44 5.31 -0.28
N ILE A 77 -4.95 6.55 -0.29
CA ILE A 77 -6.18 6.96 0.40
C ILE A 77 -7.41 6.14 -0.06
N PHE A 78 -7.40 5.68 -1.32
CA PHE A 78 -8.50 4.89 -1.86
C PHE A 78 -8.20 3.39 -1.89
N THR A 79 -6.94 2.98 -1.88
CA THR A 79 -6.55 1.58 -2.11
C THR A 79 -6.19 0.82 -0.84
N ILE A 80 -5.89 1.51 0.26
CA ILE A 80 -5.41 0.89 1.50
C ILE A 80 -6.40 -0.12 2.08
N ASP A 81 -7.70 0.22 2.12
CA ASP A 81 -8.72 -0.66 2.69
C ASP A 81 -8.89 -1.93 1.85
N TYR A 82 -8.90 -1.80 0.52
CA TYR A 82 -8.96 -2.94 -0.40
C TYR A 82 -7.73 -3.84 -0.27
N TYR A 83 -6.54 -3.26 -0.08
CA TYR A 83 -5.31 -4.02 0.11
C TYR A 83 -5.38 -4.88 1.38
N TYR A 84 -5.68 -4.30 2.53
CA TYR A 84 -5.73 -5.06 3.78
C TYR A 84 -6.90 -6.03 3.84
N GLN A 85 -8.02 -5.74 3.16
CA GLN A 85 -9.11 -6.70 3.00
C GLN A 85 -8.66 -7.92 2.16
N ALA A 86 -7.90 -7.70 1.09
CA ALA A 86 -7.37 -8.78 0.27
C ALA A 86 -6.35 -9.64 1.04
N GLU A 87 -5.45 -9.02 1.80
CA GLU A 87 -4.47 -9.72 2.64
C GLU A 87 -5.15 -10.58 3.71
N ALA A 88 -6.13 -10.04 4.44
CA ALA A 88 -6.88 -10.80 5.45
C ALA A 88 -7.60 -12.02 4.83
N ASN A 89 -8.16 -11.87 3.63
CA ASN A 89 -8.80 -12.97 2.91
C ASN A 89 -7.79 -14.06 2.48
N ASN A 90 -6.58 -13.66 2.07
CA ASN A 90 -5.51 -14.59 1.74
C ASN A 90 -5.09 -15.41 2.96
N ASP A 91 -4.90 -14.76 4.12
CA ASP A 91 -4.55 -15.42 5.38
C ASP A 91 -5.63 -16.41 5.83
N LEU A 92 -6.91 -16.00 5.76
CA LEU A 92 -8.04 -16.90 6.08
C LEU A 92 -8.08 -18.10 5.12
N GLY A 93 -7.83 -17.88 3.83
CA GLY A 93 -7.71 -18.93 2.83
C GLY A 93 -6.57 -19.90 3.15
N GLU A 94 -5.39 -19.38 3.48
CA GLU A 94 -4.22 -20.18 3.84
C GLU A 94 -4.44 -20.98 5.13
N LEU A 95 -5.00 -20.37 6.16
CA LEU A 95 -5.37 -21.03 7.41
C LEU A 95 -6.39 -22.15 7.17
N SER A 96 -7.40 -21.89 6.34
CA SER A 96 -8.40 -22.90 5.99
C SER A 96 -7.77 -24.09 5.25
N LEU A 97 -6.93 -23.84 4.24
CA LEU A 97 -6.19 -24.87 3.52
C LEU A 97 -5.27 -25.67 4.43
N HIS A 98 -4.57 -25.00 5.34
CA HIS A 98 -3.72 -25.65 6.32
C HIS A 98 -4.54 -26.53 7.30
N ALA A 99 -5.69 -26.05 7.77
CA ALA A 99 -6.61 -26.83 8.60
C ALA A 99 -7.17 -28.06 7.85
N PHE A 100 -7.57 -27.89 6.58
CA PHE A 100 -8.01 -28.99 5.72
C PHE A 100 -6.89 -30.02 5.48
N ARG A 101 -5.64 -29.57 5.25
CA ARG A 101 -4.47 -30.46 5.11
C ARG A 101 -4.20 -31.23 6.40
N LYS A 102 -4.23 -30.58 7.57
CA LYS A 102 -4.09 -31.26 8.87
C LYS A 102 -5.17 -32.31 9.08
N ARG A 103 -6.44 -32.02 8.77
CA ARG A 103 -7.54 -33.01 8.86
C ARG A 103 -7.36 -34.20 7.92
N ARG A 104 -6.76 -34.02 6.74
CA ARG A 104 -6.44 -35.16 5.84
C ARG A 104 -5.26 -36.00 6.32
N VAL A 105 -4.26 -35.38 6.93
CA VAL A 105 -3.01 -36.07 7.32
C VAL A 105 -3.10 -36.69 8.72
N TYR A 106 -3.89 -36.08 9.62
CA TYR A 106 -4.10 -36.52 11.01
C TYR A 106 -5.60 -36.57 11.34
N PRO A 107 -6.36 -37.51 10.76
CA PRO A 107 -7.81 -37.60 10.96
C PRO A 107 -8.19 -37.93 12.42
N ASP A 108 -7.32 -38.61 13.16
CA ASP A 108 -7.64 -39.20 14.47
C ASP A 108 -7.43 -38.21 15.65
N GLU A 109 -6.72 -37.11 15.43
CA GLU A 109 -6.42 -36.11 16.48
C GLU A 109 -7.51 -35.03 16.64
N CYS A 110 -8.49 -34.97 15.73
CA CYS A 110 -9.49 -33.90 15.71
C CYS A 110 -10.67 -34.11 16.68
N GLY A 111 -10.67 -35.20 17.46
CA GLY A 111 -11.78 -35.64 18.31
C GLY A 111 -11.68 -35.37 19.82
N GLN A 112 -10.69 -34.60 20.30
CA GLN A 112 -10.46 -34.39 21.74
C GLN A 112 -10.79 -32.99 22.28
N LEU A 113 -11.40 -32.12 21.48
CA LEU A 113 -11.92 -30.83 21.94
C LEU A 113 -13.42 -30.79 21.66
N ALA A 114 -14.17 -31.52 22.48
CA ALA A 114 -15.62 -31.35 22.69
C ALA A 114 -15.83 -30.89 24.13
#